data_AF-A0A9D6RK39-F1
#
_entry.id   AF-A0A9D6RK39-F1
#
_cell.length_a   1.000
_cell.length_b   1.000
_cell.length_c   1.000
_cell.angle_alpha   90.00
_cell.angle_beta   90.00
_cell.angle_gamma   90.00
#
_symmetry.space_group_name_H-M   'P 1'
#
loop_
_entity.id
_entity.type
_entity.pdbx_description
1 polymer ?
#
loop_
_entity_poly.entity_id
_entity_poly.type
_entity_poly.pdbx_seq_one_letter_code
_entity_poly.pdbx_strand_id
1 'polypeptide(L)'
;MRNLFLAICLWAAMFTGARAQEGVSPPDKAQLVGKPAEVTFRWTGTAKSYFLEVFYLNGAEVFRGDVAGNSKTLPVQTGPGYQWRVSLYKGGNYTPVLPLRTFQVVAPPSFHFNGAAGSSGQPGDLGRSGDPGGPGSQGQDITLKVERVGDSIRISMDPGGKSVLLLPSSGPIKVSARGGPGGSGGAGGRGIAGSYQRQYPQSDPPRYIASPAGPGGSGGPGGPGGRGGTVTVEAASRDLLRYVDIDVSGGAGGQGGAAGQAGSSPVPPYGSYPAPTAQDGSPGVDGPTGPEGRVVTR
;
A
#
# COMPACT_ATOMS: atom_id res chain seq x y z
N MET A 1 26.33 13.07 -21.05
CA MET A 1 25.13 13.48 -20.30
C MET A 1 24.87 12.47 -19.19
N ARG A 2 24.89 12.93 -17.93
CA ARG A 2 24.23 12.41 -16.70
C ARG A 2 23.89 10.90 -16.68
N ASN A 3 24.62 10.05 -15.97
CA ASN A 3 24.55 9.78 -14.51
C ASN A 3 23.12 9.82 -13.91
N LEU A 4 22.82 8.75 -13.16
CA LEU A 4 21.77 8.56 -12.14
C LEU A 4 20.62 7.63 -12.55
N PHE A 5 20.28 6.75 -11.60
CA PHE A 5 19.20 5.75 -11.56
C PHE A 5 19.50 4.33 -12.06
N LEU A 6 20.20 3.56 -11.21
CA LEU A 6 19.71 2.22 -10.87
C LEU A 6 20.27 1.80 -9.50
N ALA A 7 19.61 2.25 -8.43
CA ALA A 7 19.91 1.84 -7.06
C ALA A 7 18.60 1.57 -6.30
N ILE A 8 17.71 0.75 -6.86
CA ILE A 8 16.48 0.35 -6.19
C ILE A 8 16.19 -1.12 -6.55
N CYS A 9 15.86 -1.91 -5.51
CA CYS A 9 15.35 -3.27 -5.52
C CYS A 9 16.35 -4.43 -5.67
N LEU A 10 17.14 -4.67 -4.62
CA LEU A 10 17.56 -6.02 -4.27
C LEU A 10 17.60 -6.19 -2.73
N TRP A 11 16.44 -6.11 -2.07
CA TRP A 11 16.27 -6.42 -0.63
C TRP A 11 15.19 -7.49 -0.38
N ALA A 12 14.81 -8.23 -1.42
CA ALA A 12 13.84 -9.32 -1.35
C ALA A 12 14.54 -10.67 -1.55
N ALA A 13 15.50 -11.02 -0.69
CA ALA A 13 16.05 -12.36 -0.64
C ALA A 13 16.47 -12.74 0.79
N MET A 14 15.74 -13.72 1.32
CA MET A 14 16.13 -14.63 2.41
C MET A 14 16.37 -14.05 3.81
N PHE A 15 15.28 -13.86 4.56
CA PHE A 15 15.33 -14.04 6.01
C PHE A 15 14.36 -15.15 6.41
N THR A 16 14.84 -16.39 6.31
CA THR A 16 14.25 -17.53 7.02
C THR A 16 14.27 -17.21 8.52
N GLY A 17 13.09 -17.24 9.13
CA GLY A 17 12.80 -16.63 10.43
C GLY A 17 13.84 -16.87 11.50
N ALA A 18 14.33 -15.79 12.12
CA ALA A 18 15.15 -15.86 13.32
C ALA A 18 14.41 -16.68 14.39
N ARG A 19 14.94 -17.86 14.74
CA ARG A 19 14.46 -18.62 15.90
C ARG A 19 14.89 -17.86 17.14
N ALA A 20 13.92 -17.33 17.87
CA ALA A 20 14.16 -16.81 19.21
C ALA A 20 14.74 -17.95 20.07
N GLN A 21 15.95 -17.76 20.58
CA GLN A 21 16.53 -18.62 21.61
C GLN A 21 16.15 -18.04 22.96
N GLU A 22 15.56 -18.86 23.82
CA GLU A 22 15.14 -18.44 25.15
C GLU A 22 16.34 -17.90 25.95
N GLY A 23 16.16 -16.74 26.58
CA GLY A 23 17.22 -16.09 27.37
C GLY A 23 18.30 -15.35 26.58
N VAL A 24 18.22 -15.26 25.25
CA VAL A 24 19.18 -14.49 24.42
C VAL A 24 18.46 -13.42 23.61
N SER A 25 18.87 -12.16 23.78
CA SER A 25 18.29 -10.99 23.10
C SER A 25 19.37 -9.94 22.80
N PRO A 26 19.34 -9.26 21.65
CA PRO A 26 18.52 -9.56 20.47
C PRO A 26 18.91 -10.90 19.81
N PRO A 27 17.96 -11.69 19.27
CA PRO A 27 18.29 -12.90 18.51
C PRO A 27 19.21 -12.61 17.32
N ASP A 28 19.91 -13.63 16.83
CA ASP A 28 20.71 -13.46 15.61
C ASP A 28 19.81 -13.15 14.41
N LYS A 29 20.25 -12.21 13.57
CA LYS A 29 19.55 -11.65 12.41
C LYS A 29 18.19 -11.03 12.75
N ALA A 30 18.00 -10.58 13.99
CA ALA A 30 16.76 -9.93 14.38
C ALA A 30 16.59 -8.56 13.71
N GLN A 31 15.36 -8.25 13.29
CA GLN A 31 14.95 -6.89 12.93
C GLN A 31 14.11 -6.34 14.07
N LEU A 32 14.67 -5.39 14.80
CA LEU A 32 14.03 -4.68 15.89
C LEU A 32 13.35 -3.44 15.33
N VAL A 33 12.04 -3.39 15.47
CA VAL A 33 11.26 -2.24 15.04
C VAL A 33 11.12 -1.24 16.19
N GLY A 34 11.34 0.05 15.93
CA GLY A 34 11.00 1.10 16.88
C GLY A 34 11.73 2.42 16.63
N LYS A 35 11.26 3.48 17.29
CA LYS A 35 12.09 4.67 17.47
C LYS A 35 13.22 4.32 18.44
N PRO A 36 14.44 4.82 18.20
CA PRO A 36 15.57 4.51 19.05
C PRO A 36 15.31 5.02 20.46
N ALA A 37 15.56 4.17 21.45
CA ALA A 37 15.82 4.61 22.81
C ALA A 37 16.85 3.67 23.41
N GLU A 38 16.53 2.39 23.52
CA GLU A 38 17.34 1.43 24.27
C GLU A 38 17.07 -0.01 23.79
N VAL A 39 18.13 -0.81 23.65
CA VAL A 39 18.05 -2.27 23.43
C VAL A 39 18.69 -2.98 24.61
N THR A 40 17.94 -3.90 25.20
CA THR A 40 18.44 -4.79 26.26
C THR A 40 19.05 -6.03 25.64
N PHE A 41 20.37 -6.11 25.76
CA PHE A 41 21.17 -7.29 25.51
C PHE A 41 21.01 -8.24 26.69
N ARG A 42 20.62 -9.49 26.44
CA ARG A 42 20.48 -10.53 27.46
C ARG A 42 21.11 -11.82 26.95
N TRP A 43 21.73 -12.57 27.86
CA TRP A 43 22.31 -13.88 27.58
C TRP A 43 22.09 -14.83 28.77
N THR A 44 22.40 -16.10 28.58
CA THR A 44 22.32 -17.14 29.61
C THR A 44 23.69 -17.40 30.24
N GLY A 45 23.69 -17.79 31.51
CA GLY A 45 24.88 -18.22 32.25
C GLY A 45 24.90 -17.71 33.69
N THR A 46 25.87 -18.22 34.47
CA THR A 46 25.93 -18.04 35.93
C THR A 46 27.16 -17.27 36.40
N ALA A 47 27.97 -16.74 35.48
CA ALA A 47 29.16 -15.97 35.86
C ALA A 47 28.76 -14.61 36.45
N LYS A 48 29.62 -14.10 37.36
CA LYS A 48 29.40 -12.79 37.99
C LYS A 48 29.60 -11.62 37.02
N SER A 49 30.50 -11.78 36.05
CA SER A 49 30.79 -10.79 35.02
C SER A 49 31.01 -11.44 33.66
N TYR A 50 30.72 -10.67 32.62
CA TYR A 50 30.92 -11.01 31.21
C TYR A 50 31.53 -9.81 30.49
N PHE A 51 32.20 -10.07 29.37
CA PHE A 51 32.67 -9.03 28.46
C PHE A 51 31.70 -8.93 27.28
N LEU A 52 31.07 -7.77 27.13
CA LEU A 52 30.12 -7.49 26.05
C LEU A 52 30.77 -6.58 25.01
N GLU A 53 30.62 -6.98 23.76
CA GLU A 53 31.07 -6.24 22.59
C GLU A 53 29.89 -5.99 21.67
N VAL A 54 29.63 -4.73 21.35
CA VAL A 54 28.59 -4.27 20.43
C VAL A 54 29.20 -3.27 19.46
N PHE A 55 29.08 -3.57 18.17
CA PHE A 55 29.59 -2.75 17.09
C PHE A 55 28.51 -2.53 16.05
N TYR A 56 28.62 -1.44 15.31
CA TYR A 56 27.96 -1.33 14.02
C TYR A 56 28.57 -2.35 13.03
N LEU A 57 27.82 -2.72 11.99
CA LEU A 57 28.35 -3.62 10.94
C LEU A 57 29.54 -3.02 10.17
N ASN A 58 29.71 -1.69 10.19
CA ASN A 58 30.90 -1.02 9.64
C ASN A 58 32.14 -1.09 10.55
N GLY A 59 32.04 -1.75 11.72
CA GLY A 59 33.11 -1.88 12.69
C GLY A 59 33.21 -0.75 13.72
N ALA A 60 32.40 0.31 13.62
CA ALA A 60 32.39 1.37 14.62
C ALA A 60 31.87 0.83 15.97
N GLU A 61 32.55 1.21 17.05
CA GLU A 61 32.22 0.75 18.40
C GLU A 61 30.95 1.44 18.91
N VAL A 62 30.02 0.63 19.46
CA VAL A 62 28.85 1.11 20.20
C VAL A 62 29.10 0.94 21.69
N PHE A 63 29.61 -0.21 22.08
CA PHE A 63 29.97 -0.54 23.46
C PHE A 63 30.99 -1.66 23.50
N ARG A 64 31.96 -1.54 24.41
CA ARG A 64 32.93 -2.58 24.70
C ARG A 64 33.35 -2.52 26.16
N GLY A 65 33.09 -3.59 26.92
CA GLY A 65 33.52 -3.62 28.32
C GLY A 65 32.88 -4.71 29.16
N ASP A 66 33.29 -4.75 30.43
CA ASP A 66 32.74 -5.67 31.43
C ASP A 66 31.32 -5.28 31.83
N VAL A 67 30.47 -6.29 31.96
CA VAL A 67 29.09 -6.20 32.40
C VAL A 67 28.88 -7.15 33.57
N ALA A 68 28.33 -6.62 34.66
CA ALA A 68 27.89 -7.44 35.79
C ALA A 68 26.57 -8.16 35.47
N GLY A 69 26.49 -9.44 35.81
CA GLY A 69 25.31 -10.27 35.52
C GLY A 69 25.13 -10.56 34.03
N ASN A 70 23.89 -10.86 33.62
CA ASN A 70 23.59 -11.44 32.31
C ASN A 70 22.77 -10.52 31.37
N SER A 71 22.77 -9.22 31.64
CA SER A 71 22.09 -8.25 30.78
C SER A 71 22.73 -6.86 30.80
N LYS A 72 22.59 -6.13 29.70
CA LYS A 72 22.98 -4.73 29.55
C LYS A 72 22.00 -4.02 28.63
N THR A 73 21.51 -2.85 29.03
CA THR A 73 20.74 -1.98 28.16
C THR A 73 21.66 -0.92 27.57
N LEU A 74 21.59 -0.72 26.24
CA LEU A 74 22.38 0.28 25.52
C LEU A 74 21.49 1.10 24.58
N PRO A 75 21.77 2.40 24.40
CA PRO A 75 21.14 3.17 23.37
C PRO A 75 21.61 2.67 22.00
N VAL A 76 20.65 2.46 21.09
CA VAL A 76 20.92 2.09 19.71
C VAL A 76 20.10 2.97 18.79
N GLN A 77 20.67 3.32 17.64
CA GLN A 77 20.02 4.12 16.61
C GLN A 77 19.43 3.25 15.50
N THR A 78 18.40 3.74 14.82
CA THR A 78 17.98 3.17 13.53
C THR A 78 19.16 3.24 12.56
N GLY A 79 19.48 2.16 11.85
CA GLY A 79 20.73 2.15 11.09
C GLY A 79 21.07 0.88 10.31
N PRO A 80 22.31 0.81 9.78
CA PRO A 80 22.74 -0.21 8.82
C PRO A 80 22.87 -1.62 9.43
N GLY A 81 22.75 -1.74 10.75
CA GLY A 81 22.84 -3.00 11.48
C GLY A 81 23.97 -2.98 12.51
N TYR A 82 23.88 -3.95 13.42
CA TYR A 82 24.75 -4.13 14.56
C TYR A 82 25.23 -5.57 14.59
N GLN A 83 26.38 -5.78 15.19
CA GLN A 83 26.90 -7.07 15.58
C GLN A 83 27.25 -7.04 17.06
N TRP A 84 27.03 -8.16 17.75
CA TRP A 84 27.34 -8.28 19.16
C TRP A 84 27.79 -9.68 19.53
N ARG A 85 28.63 -9.76 20.58
CA ARG A 85 29.08 -11.02 21.16
C ARG A 85 29.33 -10.87 22.66
N VAL A 86 29.27 -11.98 23.37
CA VAL A 86 29.53 -12.06 24.80
C VAL A 86 30.65 -13.07 25.03
N SER A 87 31.62 -12.70 25.86
CA SER A 87 32.74 -13.54 26.24
C SER A 87 32.89 -13.64 27.76
N LEU A 88 33.55 -14.69 28.25
CA LEU A 88 34.01 -14.81 29.63
C LEU A 88 35.50 -14.55 29.71
N TYR A 89 35.93 -13.83 30.74
CA TYR A 89 37.34 -13.71 31.08
C TYR A 89 37.78 -14.92 31.92
N LYS A 90 38.68 -15.75 31.39
CA LYS A 90 39.23 -16.90 32.10
C LYS A 90 40.71 -17.06 31.77
N GLY A 91 41.56 -16.99 32.80
CA GLY A 91 43.00 -17.26 32.68
C GLY A 91 43.71 -16.32 31.70
N GLY A 92 43.43 -15.01 31.76
CA GLY A 92 44.07 -14.02 30.89
C GLY A 92 43.41 -13.82 29.53
N ASN A 93 42.46 -14.68 29.15
CA ASN A 93 41.86 -14.68 27.81
C ASN A 93 40.34 -14.50 27.86
N TYR A 94 39.80 -13.89 26.81
CA TYR A 94 38.36 -13.81 26.57
C TYR A 94 37.91 -14.98 25.70
N THR A 95 37.03 -15.83 26.22
CA THR A 95 36.42 -16.94 25.47
C THR A 95 34.97 -16.60 25.13
N PRO A 96 34.57 -16.54 23.84
CA PRO A 96 33.18 -16.32 23.46
C PRO A 96 32.26 -17.39 24.06
N VAL A 97 31.20 -16.96 24.75
CA VAL A 97 30.15 -17.87 25.26
C VAL A 97 28.95 -17.96 24.33
N LEU A 98 28.84 -17.03 23.39
CA LEU A 98 27.85 -17.03 22.32
C LEU A 98 28.56 -16.82 20.97
N PRO A 99 28.02 -17.39 19.88
CA PRO A 99 28.46 -17.02 18.53
C PRO A 99 28.25 -15.52 18.31
N LEU A 100 28.99 -14.94 17.36
CA LEU A 100 28.75 -13.57 16.90
C LEU A 100 27.32 -13.49 16.35
N ARG A 101 26.59 -12.47 16.77
CA ARG A 101 25.19 -12.25 16.38
C ARG A 101 25.04 -10.92 15.71
N THR A 102 24.04 -10.82 14.85
CA THR A 102 23.68 -9.59 14.15
C THR A 102 22.26 -9.19 14.46
N PHE A 103 21.96 -7.89 14.44
CA PHE A 103 20.59 -7.39 14.46
C PHE A 103 20.52 -6.03 13.76
N GLN A 104 19.32 -5.59 13.40
CA GLN A 104 19.09 -4.27 12.82
C GLN A 104 17.99 -3.56 13.59
N VAL A 105 18.11 -2.25 13.76
CA VAL A 105 17.01 -1.41 14.23
C VAL A 105 16.44 -0.68 13.03
N VAL A 106 15.16 -0.91 12.76
CA VAL A 106 14.43 -0.35 11.61
C VAL A 106 13.27 0.52 12.09
N ALA A 107 12.87 1.48 11.25
CA ALA A 107 11.65 2.24 11.49
C ALA A 107 10.42 1.30 11.51
N PRO A 108 9.33 1.66 12.22
CA PRO A 108 8.04 0.99 12.13
C PRO A 108 7.64 0.65 10.68
N PRO A 109 7.62 -0.65 10.30
CA PRO A 109 7.19 -1.04 8.98
C PRO A 109 5.69 -0.77 8.82
N SER A 110 5.31 -0.52 7.56
CA SER A 110 3.92 -0.47 7.13
C SER A 110 3.66 -1.66 6.21
N PHE A 111 2.59 -2.39 6.48
CA PHE A 111 2.17 -3.54 5.69
C PHE A 111 0.87 -3.21 4.96
N HIS A 112 0.85 -3.48 3.65
CA HIS A 112 -0.26 -3.16 2.77
C HIS A 112 -0.80 -4.45 2.14
N PHE A 113 -2.08 -4.70 2.39
CA PHE A 113 -2.90 -5.81 1.92
C PHE A 113 -4.14 -5.26 1.19
N ASN A 114 -3.93 -4.17 0.46
CA ASN A 114 -5.00 -3.39 -0.14
C ASN A 114 -5.55 -4.07 -1.40
N GLY A 115 -6.80 -3.75 -1.73
CA GLY A 115 -7.39 -4.11 -3.01
C GLY A 115 -6.76 -3.35 -4.18
N ALA A 116 -6.83 -3.96 -5.36
CA ALA A 116 -6.42 -3.37 -6.62
C ALA A 116 -7.47 -2.38 -7.14
N ALA A 117 -7.01 -1.40 -7.93
CA ALA A 117 -7.89 -0.46 -8.61
C ALA A 117 -8.78 -1.18 -9.65
N GLY A 118 -10.01 -0.68 -9.80
CA GLY A 118 -10.89 -1.09 -10.89
C GLY A 118 -10.39 -0.60 -12.25
N SER A 119 -10.79 -1.29 -13.32
CA SER A 119 -10.43 -0.90 -14.69
C SER A 119 -11.16 0.37 -15.11
N SER A 120 -10.48 1.29 -15.77
CA SER A 120 -11.17 2.43 -16.41
C SER A 120 -12.06 1.96 -17.57
N GLY A 121 -13.23 2.58 -17.70
CA GLY A 121 -14.10 2.45 -18.85
C GLY A 121 -13.50 3.08 -20.10
N GLN A 122 -13.76 2.49 -21.26
CA GLN A 122 -13.33 3.03 -22.54
C GLN A 122 -14.21 4.21 -22.98
N PRO A 123 -13.62 5.23 -23.63
CA PRO A 123 -14.41 6.28 -24.27
C PRO A 123 -15.34 5.71 -25.35
N GLY A 124 -16.51 6.32 -25.50
CA GLY A 124 -17.46 5.97 -26.55
C GLY A 124 -17.01 6.47 -27.93
N ASP A 125 -17.30 5.69 -28.97
CA ASP A 125 -17.23 6.15 -30.35
C ASP A 125 -18.26 7.25 -30.64
N LEU A 126 -18.22 7.85 -31.84
CA LEU A 126 -19.13 8.94 -32.22
C LEU A 126 -20.60 8.63 -31.93
N GLY A 127 -21.23 9.51 -31.14
CA GLY A 127 -22.61 9.42 -30.68
C GLY A 127 -22.91 8.28 -29.71
N ARG A 128 -21.89 7.52 -29.28
CA ARG A 128 -22.04 6.40 -28.33
C ARG A 128 -21.58 6.79 -26.94
N SER A 129 -22.24 6.23 -25.94
CA SER A 129 -21.84 6.43 -24.55
C SER A 129 -20.49 5.79 -24.25
N GLY A 130 -19.77 6.36 -23.28
CA GLY A 130 -18.58 5.71 -22.72
C GLY A 130 -18.95 4.51 -21.85
N ASP A 131 -18.01 3.58 -21.75
CA ASP A 131 -18.18 2.37 -20.93
C ASP A 131 -18.08 2.68 -19.43
N PRO A 132 -18.74 1.89 -18.58
CA PRO A 132 -18.60 2.02 -17.13
C PRO A 132 -17.18 1.69 -16.65
N GLY A 133 -16.78 2.32 -15.55
CA GLY A 133 -15.61 1.90 -14.79
C GLY A 133 -15.87 0.58 -14.05
N GLY A 134 -14.83 -0.26 -13.95
CA GLY A 134 -14.86 -1.51 -13.21
C GLY A 134 -14.77 -1.31 -11.69
N PRO A 135 -15.24 -2.27 -10.89
CA PRO A 135 -15.16 -2.20 -9.44
C PRO A 135 -13.72 -2.29 -8.92
N GLY A 136 -13.42 -1.56 -7.85
CA GLY A 136 -12.20 -1.79 -7.08
C GLY A 136 -12.27 -3.12 -6.34
N SER A 137 -11.15 -3.83 -6.21
CA SER A 137 -11.14 -5.12 -5.52
C SER A 137 -11.23 -4.94 -4.00
N GLN A 138 -11.71 -5.97 -3.31
CA GLN A 138 -11.71 -6.00 -1.84
C GLN A 138 -10.27 -6.03 -1.29
N GLY A 139 -10.06 -5.37 -0.14
CA GLY A 139 -8.85 -5.52 0.67
C GLY A 139 -8.75 -6.91 1.28
N GLN A 140 -7.54 -7.46 1.41
CA GLN A 140 -7.38 -8.86 1.83
C GLN A 140 -7.78 -9.03 3.30
N ASP A 141 -8.40 -10.16 3.60
CA ASP A 141 -8.62 -10.59 4.97
C ASP A 141 -7.30 -11.11 5.53
N ILE A 142 -6.92 -10.64 6.72
CA ILE A 142 -5.65 -10.98 7.36
C ILE A 142 -5.87 -11.37 8.83
N THR A 143 -5.03 -12.27 9.31
CA THR A 143 -4.89 -12.62 10.72
C THR A 143 -3.53 -12.16 11.22
N LEU A 144 -3.54 -11.37 12.29
CA LEU A 144 -2.38 -10.90 13.01
C LEU A 144 -2.28 -11.67 14.32
N LYS A 145 -1.22 -12.43 14.50
CA LYS A 145 -0.90 -13.05 15.79
C LYS A 145 0.12 -12.18 16.51
N VAL A 146 -0.27 -11.62 17.65
CA VAL A 146 0.55 -10.74 18.48
C VAL A 146 0.89 -11.45 19.78
N GLU A 147 2.16 -11.80 19.96
CA GLU A 147 2.64 -12.59 21.09
C GLU A 147 3.88 -11.99 21.73
N ARG A 148 4.01 -12.13 23.05
CA ARG A 148 5.24 -11.75 23.75
C ARG A 148 6.27 -12.87 23.63
N VAL A 149 7.48 -12.54 23.21
CA VAL A 149 8.61 -13.46 23.08
C VAL A 149 9.78 -12.90 23.87
N GLY A 150 9.93 -13.35 25.12
CA GLY A 150 10.82 -12.73 26.09
C GLY A 150 10.43 -11.28 26.37
N ASP A 151 11.35 -10.36 26.15
CA ASP A 151 11.12 -8.92 26.32
C ASP A 151 10.67 -8.24 25.02
N SER A 152 10.41 -8.98 23.95
CA SER A 152 9.98 -8.44 22.65
C SER A 152 8.55 -8.84 22.31
N ILE A 153 7.94 -8.13 21.38
CA ILE A 153 6.62 -8.49 20.83
C ILE A 153 6.83 -9.02 19.42
N ARG A 154 6.40 -10.26 19.15
CA ARG A 154 6.36 -10.80 17.80
C ARG A 154 4.98 -10.55 17.21
N ILE A 155 4.96 -10.06 15.97
CA ILE A 155 3.74 -9.97 15.17
C ILE A 155 3.92 -10.83 13.93
N SER A 156 3.07 -11.82 13.77
CA SER A 156 3.01 -12.70 12.60
C SER A 156 1.73 -12.42 11.80
N MET A 157 1.82 -12.44 10.48
CA MET A 157 0.73 -12.05 9.58
C MET A 157 0.45 -13.15 8.56
N ASP A 158 -0.83 -13.47 8.39
CA ASP A 158 -1.34 -14.44 7.42
C ASP A 158 -2.55 -13.85 6.68
N PRO A 159 -2.66 -13.94 5.35
CA PRO A 159 -1.71 -14.53 4.39
C PRO A 159 -0.41 -13.73 4.23
N GLY A 160 0.66 -14.45 3.89
CA GLY A 160 1.94 -13.85 3.49
C GLY A 160 3.14 -14.28 4.34
N GLY A 161 2.92 -14.97 5.47
CA GLY A 161 3.99 -15.54 6.29
C GLY A 161 5.01 -14.51 6.80
N LYS A 162 4.61 -13.23 6.88
CA LYS A 162 5.47 -12.15 7.32
C LYS A 162 5.51 -12.14 8.84
N SER A 163 6.68 -11.93 9.43
CA SER A 163 6.81 -11.72 10.87
C SER A 163 7.80 -10.62 11.19
N VAL A 164 7.53 -9.87 12.26
CA VAL A 164 8.40 -8.83 12.78
C VAL A 164 8.56 -8.97 14.29
N LEU A 165 9.70 -8.52 14.80
CA LEU A 165 9.98 -8.45 16.23
C LEU A 165 10.07 -6.97 16.65
N LEU A 166 9.17 -6.57 17.52
CA LEU A 166 9.08 -5.21 18.04
C LEU A 166 9.70 -5.14 19.44
N LEU A 167 10.35 -4.02 19.73
CA LEU A 167 10.71 -3.67 21.09
C LEU A 167 9.47 -3.16 21.84
N PRO A 168 9.34 -3.34 23.17
CA PRO A 168 8.19 -2.83 23.92
C PRO A 168 8.04 -1.32 23.89
N SER A 169 9.14 -0.59 23.66
CA SER A 169 9.17 0.86 23.47
C SER A 169 8.84 1.32 22.05
N SER A 170 8.58 0.38 21.14
CA SER A 170 8.23 0.69 19.75
C SER A 170 6.83 1.32 19.65
N GLY A 171 6.69 2.23 18.69
CA GLY A 171 5.37 2.66 18.24
C GLY A 171 4.65 1.52 17.50
N PRO A 172 3.33 1.66 17.28
CA PRO A 172 2.56 0.65 16.56
C PRO A 172 3.09 0.45 15.13
N ILE A 173 3.03 -0.79 14.65
CA ILE A 173 3.16 -1.05 13.22
C ILE A 173 1.86 -0.66 12.52
N LYS A 174 1.97 -0.22 11.27
CA LYS A 174 0.79 0.10 10.46
C LYS A 174 0.42 -1.08 9.58
N VAL A 175 -0.84 -1.48 9.63
CA VAL A 175 -1.39 -2.56 8.81
C VAL A 175 -2.62 -2.03 8.08
N SER A 176 -2.56 -2.03 6.76
CA SER A 176 -3.60 -1.53 5.88
C SER A 176 -4.18 -2.68 5.08
N ALA A 177 -5.49 -2.89 5.18
CA ALA A 177 -6.27 -3.83 4.38
C ALA A 177 -7.42 -3.07 3.69
N ARG A 178 -7.09 -1.97 3.02
CA ARG A 178 -8.09 -1.08 2.40
C ARG A 178 -8.69 -1.69 1.14
N GLY A 179 -9.92 -1.30 0.83
CA GLY A 179 -10.51 -1.57 -0.48
C GLY A 179 -9.77 -0.81 -1.59
N GLY A 180 -9.70 -1.41 -2.78
CA GLY A 180 -9.14 -0.76 -3.97
C GLY A 180 -10.09 0.33 -4.52
N PRO A 181 -9.59 1.38 -5.16
CA PRO A 181 -10.45 2.40 -5.74
C PRO A 181 -11.21 1.86 -6.95
N GLY A 182 -12.42 2.37 -7.20
CA GLY A 182 -13.18 2.09 -8.41
C GLY A 182 -12.54 2.72 -9.65
N GLY A 183 -12.72 2.09 -10.81
CA GLY A 183 -12.25 2.62 -12.08
C GLY A 183 -13.08 3.82 -12.55
N SER A 184 -12.48 4.76 -13.27
CA SER A 184 -13.21 5.88 -13.87
C SER A 184 -14.13 5.40 -14.99
N GLY A 185 -15.28 6.04 -15.19
CA GLY A 185 -16.11 5.85 -16.37
C GLY A 185 -15.47 6.46 -17.63
N GLY A 186 -15.78 5.90 -18.79
CA GLY A 186 -15.32 6.41 -20.08
C GLY A 186 -16.07 7.67 -20.50
N ALA A 187 -15.42 8.58 -21.22
CA ALA A 187 -16.11 9.75 -21.76
C ALA A 187 -17.12 9.34 -22.85
N GLY A 188 -18.22 10.07 -22.95
CA GLY A 188 -19.16 9.94 -24.07
C GLY A 188 -18.54 10.41 -25.38
N GLY A 189 -18.83 9.72 -26.47
CA GLY A 189 -18.35 10.08 -27.79
C GLY A 189 -19.07 11.29 -28.37
N ARG A 190 -18.38 12.03 -29.24
CA ARG A 190 -18.96 13.23 -29.87
C ARG A 190 -20.02 12.88 -30.89
N GLY A 191 -21.06 13.70 -31.01
CA GLY A 191 -22.08 13.57 -32.03
C GLY A 191 -21.53 13.84 -33.43
N ILE A 192 -22.14 13.22 -34.44
CA ILE A 192 -21.77 13.39 -35.84
C ILE A 192 -22.27 14.76 -36.31
N ALA A 193 -21.44 15.53 -37.01
CA ALA A 193 -21.91 16.80 -37.59
C ALA A 193 -23.01 16.56 -38.63
N GLY A 194 -24.04 17.40 -38.63
CA GLY A 194 -25.06 17.35 -39.68
C GLY A 194 -24.50 17.83 -41.02
N SER A 195 -25.21 17.56 -42.11
CA SER A 195 -24.82 17.97 -43.46
C SER A 195 -26.02 18.39 -44.28
N TYR A 196 -25.84 19.17 -45.35
CA TYR A 196 -26.88 19.36 -46.36
C TYR A 196 -26.56 18.50 -47.58
N GLN A 197 -27.56 17.76 -48.06
CA GLN A 197 -27.49 17.03 -49.31
C GLN A 197 -28.46 17.66 -50.31
N ARG A 198 -28.00 17.86 -51.54
CA ARG A 198 -28.82 18.42 -52.62
C ARG A 198 -29.79 17.34 -53.10
N GLN A 199 -31.09 17.55 -52.91
CA GLN A 199 -32.13 16.54 -53.21
C GLN A 199 -32.50 16.51 -54.69
N TYR A 200 -32.57 17.69 -55.32
CA TYR A 200 -32.93 17.83 -56.74
C TYR A 200 -31.91 18.73 -57.45
N PRO A 201 -30.97 18.14 -58.19
CA PRO A 201 -29.94 18.92 -58.89
C PRO A 201 -30.47 19.84 -59.99
N GLN A 202 -31.72 19.64 -60.43
CA GLN A 202 -32.32 20.32 -61.58
C GLN A 202 -33.43 21.31 -61.21
N SER A 203 -33.80 21.46 -59.92
CA SER A 203 -34.78 22.47 -59.52
C SER A 203 -34.11 23.85 -59.46
N ASP A 204 -34.83 24.89 -59.93
CA ASP A 204 -34.44 26.29 -59.78
C ASP A 204 -35.49 27.00 -58.90
N PRO A 205 -35.16 27.32 -57.63
CA PRO A 205 -33.87 27.13 -56.95
C PRO A 205 -33.61 25.67 -56.50
N PRO A 206 -32.34 25.30 -56.24
CA PRO A 206 -31.97 23.98 -55.75
C PRO A 206 -32.59 23.69 -54.37
N ARG A 207 -33.15 22.49 -54.21
CA ARG A 207 -33.63 22.02 -52.91
C ARG A 207 -32.56 21.20 -52.17
N TYR A 208 -32.34 21.54 -50.91
CA TYR A 208 -31.44 20.82 -50.01
C TYR A 208 -32.26 20.14 -48.90
N ILE A 209 -31.90 18.90 -48.57
CA ILE A 209 -32.34 18.25 -47.33
C ILE A 209 -31.21 18.37 -46.32
N ALA A 210 -31.55 18.77 -45.11
CA ALA A 210 -30.63 18.68 -43.99
C ALA A 210 -30.61 17.25 -43.45
N SER A 211 -29.43 16.65 -43.37
CA SER A 211 -29.12 15.56 -42.46
C SER A 211 -28.85 16.17 -41.08
N PRO A 212 -29.66 15.87 -40.06
CA PRO A 212 -29.49 16.44 -38.73
C PRO A 212 -28.15 16.03 -38.12
N ALA A 213 -27.64 16.87 -37.21
CA ALA A 213 -26.52 16.47 -36.39
C ALA A 213 -26.90 15.31 -35.46
N GLY A 214 -25.95 14.43 -35.18
CA GLY A 214 -26.08 13.36 -34.21
C GLY A 214 -25.90 13.87 -32.79
N PRO A 215 -26.60 13.29 -31.80
CA PRO A 215 -26.40 13.61 -30.39
C PRO A 215 -25.02 13.19 -29.91
N GLY A 216 -24.53 13.83 -28.84
CA GLY A 216 -23.38 13.34 -28.09
C GLY A 216 -23.75 12.11 -27.28
N GLY A 217 -22.79 11.21 -27.06
CA GLY A 217 -22.93 10.08 -26.17
C GLY A 217 -22.82 10.50 -24.70
N SER A 218 -23.44 9.75 -23.79
CA SER A 218 -23.31 10.00 -22.36
C SER A 218 -21.96 9.50 -21.82
N GLY A 219 -21.44 10.12 -20.76
CA GLY A 219 -20.32 9.57 -20.01
C GLY A 219 -20.72 8.27 -19.32
N GLY A 220 -19.81 7.29 -19.33
CA GLY A 220 -19.96 6.07 -18.56
C GLY A 220 -19.90 6.34 -17.05
N PRO A 221 -20.63 5.60 -16.21
CA PRO A 221 -20.55 5.78 -14.76
C PRO A 221 -19.19 5.29 -14.22
N GLY A 222 -18.75 5.88 -13.12
CA GLY A 222 -17.60 5.39 -12.37
C GLY A 222 -17.89 4.06 -11.68
N GLY A 223 -16.86 3.21 -11.56
CA GLY A 223 -16.96 1.94 -10.86
C GLY A 223 -17.03 2.14 -9.34
N PRO A 224 -17.69 1.24 -8.59
CA PRO A 224 -17.72 1.32 -7.14
C PRO A 224 -16.34 1.02 -6.54
N GLY A 225 -16.05 1.65 -5.40
CA GLY A 225 -14.87 1.30 -4.60
C GLY A 225 -14.99 -0.08 -3.96
N GLY A 226 -13.86 -0.74 -3.78
CA GLY A 226 -13.78 -2.04 -3.11
C GLY A 226 -14.05 -1.94 -1.62
N ARG A 227 -14.51 -3.04 -1.02
CA ARG A 227 -14.70 -3.15 0.43
C ARG A 227 -13.34 -3.30 1.14
N GLY A 228 -13.20 -2.71 2.33
CA GLY A 228 -12.07 -2.98 3.21
C GLY A 228 -12.03 -4.43 3.70
N GLY A 229 -10.84 -4.98 3.91
CA GLY A 229 -10.64 -6.34 4.41
C GLY A 229 -11.01 -6.51 5.88
N THR A 230 -11.07 -7.78 6.31
CA THR A 230 -11.24 -8.16 7.71
C THR A 230 -9.88 -8.42 8.34
N VAL A 231 -9.57 -7.69 9.41
CA VAL A 231 -8.33 -7.88 10.17
C VAL A 231 -8.69 -8.55 11.49
N THR A 232 -8.30 -9.81 11.65
CA THR A 232 -8.40 -10.53 12.92
C THR A 232 -7.11 -10.37 13.69
N VAL A 233 -7.17 -9.90 14.94
CA VAL A 233 -6.02 -9.77 15.83
C VAL A 233 -6.16 -10.78 16.95
N GLU A 234 -5.27 -11.76 16.98
CA GLU A 234 -5.15 -12.76 18.02
C GLU A 234 -4.04 -12.32 18.98
N ALA A 235 -4.42 -11.90 20.19
CA ALA A 235 -3.48 -11.38 21.17
C ALA A 235 -3.68 -12.05 22.52
N ALA A 236 -2.59 -12.53 23.13
CA ALA A 236 -2.65 -13.17 24.45
C ALA A 236 -3.15 -12.23 25.56
N SER A 237 -3.06 -10.91 25.35
CA SER A 237 -3.56 -9.90 26.26
C SER A 237 -3.92 -8.60 25.52
N ARG A 238 -4.91 -7.87 26.05
CA ARG A 238 -5.41 -6.61 25.44
C ARG A 238 -4.35 -5.53 25.33
N ASP A 239 -3.36 -5.52 26.23
CA ASP A 239 -2.30 -4.51 26.22
C ASP A 239 -1.39 -4.64 24.98
N LEU A 240 -1.38 -5.79 24.31
CA LEU A 240 -0.62 -6.02 23.09
C LEU A 240 -1.26 -5.38 21.85
N LEU A 241 -2.56 -5.04 21.91
CA LEU A 241 -3.25 -4.42 20.79
C LEU A 241 -2.68 -3.03 20.46
N ARG A 242 -2.03 -2.36 21.42
CA ARG A 242 -1.40 -1.04 21.21
C ARG A 242 -0.24 -1.04 20.21
N TYR A 243 0.27 -2.21 19.85
CA TYR A 243 1.39 -2.35 18.91
C TYR A 243 0.94 -2.45 17.45
N VAL A 244 -0.36 -2.38 17.18
CA VAL A 244 -0.90 -2.46 15.83
C VAL A 244 -1.86 -1.30 15.59
N ASP A 245 -1.61 -0.55 14.51
CA ASP A 245 -2.48 0.48 13.96
C ASP A 245 -3.09 -0.06 12.67
N ILE A 246 -4.41 -0.24 12.65
CA ILE A 246 -5.11 -1.00 11.62
C ILE A 246 -6.04 -0.08 10.82
N ASP A 247 -5.89 -0.14 9.50
CA ASP A 247 -6.72 0.59 8.56
C ASP A 247 -7.47 -0.37 7.64
N VAL A 248 -8.79 -0.38 7.76
CA VAL A 248 -9.72 -1.21 6.98
C VAL A 248 -10.69 -0.35 6.18
N SER A 249 -10.30 0.86 5.78
CA SER A 249 -11.19 1.74 5.03
C SER A 249 -11.65 1.10 3.71
N GLY A 250 -12.85 1.44 3.26
CA GLY A 250 -13.26 1.17 1.89
C GLY A 250 -12.41 1.92 0.87
N GLY A 251 -12.46 1.48 -0.38
CA GLY A 251 -11.89 2.19 -1.51
C GLY A 251 -12.81 3.33 -1.97
N ALA A 252 -12.25 4.42 -2.48
CA ALA A 252 -13.03 5.47 -3.11
C ALA A 252 -13.75 4.95 -4.37
N GLY A 253 -14.94 5.47 -4.66
CA GLY A 253 -15.58 5.25 -5.96
C GLY A 253 -14.83 5.94 -7.10
N GLY A 254 -14.95 5.39 -8.30
CA GLY A 254 -14.38 5.98 -9.51
C GLY A 254 -15.19 7.19 -9.97
N GLN A 255 -14.56 8.12 -10.67
CA GLN A 255 -15.24 9.28 -11.23
C GLN A 255 -16.10 8.89 -12.44
N GLY A 256 -17.24 9.54 -12.61
CA GLY A 256 -18.04 9.45 -13.83
C GLY A 256 -17.34 10.05 -15.05
N GLY A 257 -17.60 9.51 -16.23
CA GLY A 257 -17.07 10.01 -17.49
C GLY A 257 -17.68 11.35 -17.90
N ALA A 258 -16.95 12.17 -18.65
CA ALA A 258 -17.50 13.41 -19.20
C ALA A 258 -18.58 13.14 -20.26
N ALA A 259 -19.52 14.08 -20.42
CA ALA A 259 -20.48 14.08 -21.51
C ALA A 259 -19.79 14.24 -22.88
N GLY A 260 -20.32 13.55 -23.89
CA GLY A 260 -20.00 13.80 -25.30
C GLY A 260 -20.74 15.05 -25.80
N GLN A 261 -20.04 15.88 -26.57
CA GLN A 261 -20.64 17.05 -27.19
C GLN A 261 -21.51 16.65 -28.39
N ALA A 262 -22.62 17.33 -28.61
CA ALA A 262 -23.46 17.17 -29.78
C ALA A 262 -22.72 17.55 -31.06
N GLY A 263 -23.15 16.97 -32.18
CA GLY A 263 -22.68 17.41 -33.49
C GLY A 263 -23.17 18.81 -33.80
N SER A 264 -22.37 19.59 -34.53
CA SER A 264 -22.78 20.92 -34.99
C SER A 264 -23.89 20.81 -36.05
N SER A 265 -24.95 21.60 -35.88
CA SER A 265 -25.97 21.76 -36.92
C SER A 265 -25.37 22.46 -38.15
N PRO A 266 -25.69 22.01 -39.37
CA PRO A 266 -25.19 22.65 -40.57
C PRO A 266 -25.90 23.99 -40.79
N VAL A 267 -25.18 25.00 -41.28
CA VAL A 267 -25.74 26.33 -41.60
C VAL A 267 -26.64 26.21 -42.84
N PRO A 268 -27.94 26.58 -42.76
CA PRO A 268 -28.86 26.44 -43.89
C PRO A 268 -28.47 27.31 -45.08
N PRO A 269 -28.45 26.75 -46.32
CA PRO A 269 -28.44 27.58 -47.51
C PRO A 269 -29.75 28.37 -47.60
N TYR A 270 -29.69 29.59 -48.16
CA TYR A 270 -30.81 30.55 -48.23
C TYR A 270 -32.15 29.86 -48.57
N GLY A 271 -33.16 30.08 -47.72
CA GLY A 271 -34.51 29.54 -47.91
C GLY A 271 -34.76 28.11 -47.41
N SER A 272 -33.77 27.47 -46.77
CA SER A 272 -33.93 26.13 -46.18
C SER A 272 -34.28 26.20 -44.68
N TYR A 273 -35.07 25.24 -44.20
CA TYR A 273 -35.36 25.10 -42.77
C TYR A 273 -34.12 24.60 -42.01
N PRO A 274 -33.83 25.15 -40.81
CA PRO A 274 -32.73 24.68 -39.99
C PRO A 274 -32.97 23.24 -39.52
N ALA A 275 -31.90 22.43 -39.49
CA ALA A 275 -31.96 21.11 -38.88
C ALA A 275 -32.16 21.23 -37.36
N PRO A 276 -32.85 20.28 -36.71
CA PRO A 276 -32.90 20.19 -35.26
C PRO A 276 -31.48 20.23 -34.66
N THR A 277 -31.28 20.99 -33.58
CA THR A 277 -30.05 20.96 -32.80
C THR A 277 -29.94 19.63 -32.07
N ALA A 278 -28.81 18.97 -32.26
CA ALA A 278 -28.48 17.79 -31.47
C ALA A 278 -28.21 18.20 -30.01
N GLN A 279 -28.44 17.27 -29.08
CA GLN A 279 -28.18 17.47 -27.66
C GLN A 279 -26.84 16.87 -27.27
N ASP A 280 -26.15 17.54 -26.33
CA ASP A 280 -25.01 16.95 -25.64
C ASP A 280 -25.47 15.73 -24.84
N GLY A 281 -24.56 14.78 -24.62
CA GLY A 281 -24.80 13.69 -23.68
C GLY A 281 -24.86 14.17 -22.24
N SER A 282 -25.26 13.29 -21.32
CA SER A 282 -25.14 13.54 -19.89
C SER A 282 -23.76 13.11 -19.38
N PRO A 283 -23.18 13.79 -18.38
CA PRO A 283 -22.02 13.24 -17.67
C PRO A 283 -22.40 11.93 -16.97
N GLY A 284 -21.42 11.05 -16.80
CA GLY A 284 -21.54 9.87 -15.96
C GLY A 284 -21.61 10.25 -14.49
N VAL A 285 -22.20 9.37 -13.69
CA VAL A 285 -22.24 9.52 -12.22
C VAL A 285 -20.98 8.93 -11.59
N ASP A 286 -20.52 9.53 -10.50
CA ASP A 286 -19.44 8.96 -9.70
C ASP A 286 -19.91 7.65 -9.04
N GLY A 287 -19.00 6.69 -8.95
CA GLY A 287 -19.22 5.44 -8.25
C GLY A 287 -19.31 5.65 -6.74
N PRO A 288 -20.03 4.78 -6.02
CA PRO A 288 -20.07 4.86 -4.56
C PRO A 288 -18.72 4.46 -3.94
N THR A 289 -18.42 5.04 -2.78
CA THR A 289 -17.31 4.58 -1.94
C THR A 289 -17.63 3.19 -1.39
N GLY A 290 -16.64 2.31 -1.40
CA GLY A 290 -16.77 0.97 -0.85
C GLY A 290 -16.99 0.98 0.66
N PRO A 291 -17.68 -0.01 1.23
CA PRO A 291 -17.87 -0.08 2.67
C PRO A 291 -16.54 -0.36 3.39
N GLU A 292 -16.45 0.11 4.63
CA GLU A 292 -15.36 -0.26 5.51
C GLU A 292 -15.34 -1.78 5.77
N GLY A 293 -14.15 -2.28 6.05
CA GLY A 293 -13.92 -3.64 6.51
C GLY A 293 -14.24 -3.78 7.99
N ARG A 294 -13.58 -4.72 8.66
CA ARG A 294 -13.82 -4.97 10.08
C ARG A 294 -12.55 -5.35 10.79
N VAL A 295 -12.37 -4.84 12.00
CA VAL A 295 -11.36 -5.33 12.94
C VAL A 295 -12.04 -6.26 13.95
N VAL A 296 -11.48 -7.45 14.13
CA VAL A 296 -11.95 -8.47 15.08
C VAL A 296 -10.81 -8.78 16.04
N THR A 297 -11.01 -8.60 17.34
CA THR A 297 -10.01 -8.95 18.36
C THR A 297 -10.40 -10.23 19.07
N ARG A 298 -9.46 -11.17 19.22
CA ARG A 298 -9.62 -12.44 19.92
C ARG A 298 -8.58 -12.60 21.02
#